data_AF-A0A7V4ST96-F1
#
_entry.id   AF-A0A7V4ST96-F1
#
_cell.length_a   1.000
_cell.length_b   1.000
_cell.length_c   1.000
_cell.angle_alpha   90.00
_cell.angle_beta   90.00
_cell.angle_gamma   90.00
#
_symmetry.space_group_name_H-M   'P 1'
#
loop_
_entity.id
_entity.type
_entity.pdbx_description
1 polymer ?
#
loop_
_entity_poly.entity_id
_entity_poly.type
_entity_poly.pdbx_seq_one_letter_code
_entity_poly.pdbx_strand_id
1 'polypeptide(L)'
;MPDTPLGARLVVSVDSVRDMVEILVNGKSAAVRLWRPWEADVTDLLHKGENELELRVTNSAANFLEGNIRPSGLMGRVRLLAERV
;
A
#
# COMPACT_ATOMS: atom_id res chain seq x y z
N MET A 1 -17.70 10.39 -8.67
CA MET A 1 -17.13 9.41 -7.73
C MET A 1 -17.21 8.03 -8.38
N PRO A 2 -16.24 7.12 -8.18
CA PRO A 2 -16.45 5.71 -8.47
C PRO A 2 -17.68 5.20 -7.70
N ASP A 3 -18.19 4.01 -8.04
CA ASP A 3 -19.36 3.38 -7.38
C ASP A 3 -19.01 2.91 -5.95
N THR A 4 -18.34 3.75 -5.18
CA THR A 4 -18.06 3.54 -3.77
C THR A 4 -19.41 3.47 -3.03
N PRO A 5 -19.66 2.41 -2.24
CA PRO A 5 -20.87 2.35 -1.43
C PRO A 5 -21.02 3.63 -0.61
N LEU A 6 -22.21 4.22 -0.63
CA LEU A 6 -22.47 5.46 0.10
C LEU A 6 -22.08 5.29 1.58
N GLY A 7 -21.14 6.10 2.08
CA GLY A 7 -20.62 5.99 3.44
C GLY A 7 -19.53 4.94 3.65
N ALA A 8 -18.82 4.49 2.61
CA ALA A 8 -17.66 3.60 2.74
C ALA A 8 -16.34 4.30 2.43
N ARG A 9 -15.28 3.96 3.17
CA ARG A 9 -13.88 4.25 2.86
C ARG A 9 -13.26 3.10 2.07
N LEU A 10 -12.48 3.45 1.06
CA LEU A 10 -11.68 2.49 0.31
C LEU A 10 -10.25 2.52 0.84
N VAL A 11 -9.80 1.37 1.36
CA VAL A 11 -8.50 1.21 2.01
C VAL A 11 -7.67 0.20 1.24
N VAL A 12 -6.48 0.59 0.82
CA VAL A 12 -5.46 -0.36 0.35
C VAL A 12 -4.77 -0.96 1.56
N SER A 13 -4.81 -2.29 1.69
CA SER A 13 -4.18 -3.06 2.76
C SER A 13 -3.15 -4.02 2.18
N VAL A 14 -1.94 -4.03 2.77
CA VAL A 14 -0.87 -4.96 2.42
C VAL A 14 -0.58 -5.93 3.58
N ASP A 15 -0.74 -7.23 3.34
CA ASP A 15 -0.63 -8.26 4.40
C ASP A 15 0.78 -8.34 5.00
N SER A 16 1.81 -8.19 4.15
CA SER A 16 3.21 -8.29 4.56
C SER A 16 4.15 -7.59 3.60
N VAL A 17 4.97 -6.68 4.14
CA VAL A 17 6.15 -6.13 3.47
C VAL A 17 7.40 -6.28 4.35
N ARG A 18 8.56 -6.19 3.72
CA ARG A 18 9.86 -6.08 4.36
C ARG A 18 10.67 -4.97 3.68
N ASP A 19 10.85 -3.79 4.27
CA ASP A 19 10.51 -3.38 5.66
C ASP A 19 9.38 -2.35 5.74
N MET A 20 9.38 -1.38 4.82
CA MET A 20 8.35 -0.33 4.74
C MET A 20 7.75 -0.25 3.34
N VAL A 21 6.57 0.37 3.24
CA VAL A 21 5.91 0.62 1.96
C VAL A 21 5.37 2.05 1.88
N GLU A 22 5.61 2.71 0.75
CA GLU A 22 4.84 3.87 0.32
C GLU A 22 3.78 3.42 -0.69
N ILE A 23 2.54 3.83 -0.46
CA ILE A 23 1.38 3.51 -1.29
C ILE A 23 1.01 4.77 -2.06
N LEU A 24 1.01 4.69 -3.38
CA LEU A 24 0.61 5.78 -4.26
C LEU A 24 -0.56 5.36 -5.13
N VAL A 25 -1.47 6.29 -5.38
CA VAL A 25 -2.61 6.11 -6.29
C VAL A 25 -2.58 7.22 -7.33
N ASN A 26 -2.55 6.85 -8.61
CA ASN A 26 -2.48 7.78 -9.74
C ASN A 26 -1.29 8.77 -9.58
N GLY A 27 -0.13 8.25 -9.17
CA GLY A 27 1.09 9.03 -8.92
C GLY A 27 1.09 9.89 -7.64
N LYS A 28 0.01 9.88 -6.84
CA LYS A 28 -0.09 10.64 -5.59
C LYS A 28 0.13 9.76 -4.37
N SER A 29 1.02 10.16 -3.48
CA SER A 29 1.29 9.43 -2.23
C SER A 29 0.07 9.48 -1.31
N ALA A 30 -0.49 8.30 -1.02
CA ALA A 30 -1.61 8.12 -0.10
C ALA A 30 -1.11 7.95 1.34
N ALA A 31 -0.07 7.14 1.52
CA ALA A 31 0.58 6.97 2.81
C ALA A 31 1.98 6.36 2.68
N VAL A 32 2.87 6.75 3.60
CA VAL A 32 4.10 6.02 3.91
C VAL A 32 3.88 5.23 5.21
N ARG A 33 4.18 3.94 5.19
CA ARG A 33 3.97 3.02 6.32
C ARG A 33 5.26 2.28 6.66
N LEU A 34 5.86 2.71 7.77
CA LEU A 34 7.09 2.13 8.32
C LEU A 34 6.83 0.83 9.10
N TRP A 35 5.62 0.65 9.62
CA TRP A 35 5.23 -0.51 10.42
C TRP A 35 3.77 -0.90 10.15
N ARG A 36 3.39 -2.11 10.62
CA ARG A 36 2.01 -2.60 10.55
C ARG A 36 1.04 -1.71 11.35
N PRO A 37 -0.22 -1.55 10.93
CA PRO A 37 -0.78 -2.06 9.67
C PRO A 37 -0.30 -1.22 8.46
N TRP A 38 -0.01 -1.90 7.34
CA TRP A 38 0.38 -1.24 6.10
C TRP A 38 -0.87 -0.93 5.27
N GLU A 39 -1.61 0.07 5.75
CA GLU A 39 -2.90 0.48 5.21
C GLU A 39 -2.89 1.97 4.82
N ALA A 40 -3.57 2.29 3.72
CA ALA A 40 -3.79 3.65 3.25
C ALA A 40 -5.25 3.84 2.85
N ASP A 41 -5.88 4.89 3.39
CA ASP A 41 -7.15 5.38 2.86
C ASP A 41 -6.86 6.06 1.50
N VAL A 42 -7.50 5.54 0.45
CA VAL A 42 -7.32 5.99 -0.93
C VAL A 42 -8.61 6.59 -1.49
N THR A 43 -9.64 6.76 -0.66
CA THR A 43 -11.00 7.13 -1.08
C THR A 43 -11.01 8.36 -2.00
N ASP A 44 -10.28 9.41 -1.61
CA ASP A 44 -10.25 10.68 -2.33
C ASP A 44 -9.24 10.73 -3.49
N LEU A 45 -8.44 9.67 -3.67
CA LEU A 45 -7.42 9.58 -4.72
C LEU A 45 -7.90 8.79 -5.94
N LEU A 46 -9.00 8.04 -5.79
CA LEU A 46 -9.57 7.21 -6.84
C LEU A 46 -10.50 8.02 -7.75
N HIS A 47 -10.50 7.66 -9.03
CA HIS A 47 -11.48 8.12 -10.00
C HIS A 47 -12.24 6.95 -10.64
N LYS A 48 -13.30 7.25 -11.39
CA LYS A 48 -14.04 6.23 -12.12
C LYS A 48 -13.15 5.66 -13.23
N GLY A 49 -13.21 4.34 -13.42
CA GLY A 49 -12.41 3.63 -14.42
C GLY A 49 -11.14 3.03 -13.83
N GLU A 50 -10.13 2.86 -14.68
CA GLU A 50 -8.83 2.34 -14.29
C GLU A 50 -8.10 3.33 -13.39
N ASN A 51 -7.46 2.83 -12.34
CA ASN A 51 -6.59 3.61 -11.46
C ASN A 51 -5.25 2.88 -11.37
N GLU A 52 -4.17 3.65 -11.31
CA GLU A 52 -2.84 3.08 -11.11
C GLU A 52 -2.52 3.01 -9.62
N LEU A 53 -2.12 1.83 -9.15
CA LEU A 53 -1.64 1.61 -7.80
C LEU A 53 -0.14 1.31 -7.86
N GLU A 54 0.67 2.16 -7.23
CA GLU A 54 2.11 1.95 -7.11
C GLU A 54 2.47 1.68 -5.63
N LEU A 55 3.25 0.63 -5.41
CA LEU A 55 3.77 0.26 -4.09
C LEU A 55 5.29 0.33 -4.11
N ARG A 56 5.86 1.33 -3.45
CA ARG A 56 7.32 1.44 -3.28
C ARG A 56 7.71 0.75 -1.99
N VAL A 57 8.25 -0.46 -2.10
CA VAL A 57 8.74 -1.22 -0.95
C VAL A 57 10.23 -0.98 -0.76
N THR A 58 10.63 -0.63 0.45
CA THR A 58 12.03 -0.39 0.81
C THR A 58 12.44 -1.30 1.95
N ASN A 59 13.56 -2.01 1.77
CA ASN A 59 14.22 -2.80 2.80
C ASN A 59 15.50 -2.10 3.30
N SER A 60 16.07 -2.63 4.36
CA SER A 60 17.44 -2.26 4.77
C SER A 60 18.51 -2.69 3.76
N ALA A 61 19.67 -2.02 3.79
CA ALA A 61 20.83 -2.35 2.94
C ALA A 61 21.58 -3.62 3.38
N ALA A 62 21.14 -4.32 4.44
CA ALA A 62 21.83 -5.48 5.02
C ALA A 62 22.10 -6.60 4.00
N ASN A 63 21.14 -6.87 3.11
CA ASN A 63 21.31 -7.89 2.06
C ASN A 63 22.48 -7.57 1.13
N PHE A 64 22.70 -6.28 0.82
CA PHE A 64 23.75 -5.83 -0.09
C PHE A 64 25.10 -5.66 0.62
N LEU A 65 25.12 -5.02 1.79
CA LEU A 65 26.35 -4.65 2.47
C LEU A 65 26.95 -5.79 3.30
N GLU A 66 26.10 -6.58 3.96
CA GLU A 66 26.54 -7.62 4.91
C GLU A 66 26.53 -9.02 4.29
N GLY A 67 25.93 -9.19 3.10
CA GLY A 67 25.65 -10.51 2.51
C GLY A 67 24.68 -11.35 3.35
N ASN A 68 24.05 -10.76 4.36
CA ASN A 68 23.10 -11.40 5.24
C ASN A 68 21.72 -11.38 4.58
N ILE A 69 21.42 -12.40 3.76
CA ILE A 69 20.18 -12.47 2.99
C ILE A 69 18.97 -12.57 3.93
N ARG A 70 18.26 -11.45 4.07
CA ARG A 70 16.99 -11.34 4.78
C ARG A 70 15.82 -11.28 3.79
N PRO A 71 14.63 -11.74 4.18
CA PRO A 71 13.42 -11.52 3.39
C PRO A 71 13.21 -10.03 3.10
N SER A 72 12.93 -9.68 1.84
CA SER A 72 12.77 -8.29 1.39
C SER A 72 11.67 -8.19 0.32
N GLY A 73 10.95 -7.08 0.29
CA GLY A 73 9.95 -6.78 -0.74
C GLY A 73 8.50 -7.00 -0.30
N LEU A 74 7.60 -7.13 -1.28
CA LEU A 74 6.17 -7.39 -1.08
C LEU A 74 5.96 -8.89 -0.87
N MET A 75 5.66 -9.28 0.37
CA MET A 75 5.63 -10.68 0.81
C MET A 75 4.22 -11.22 1.00
N GLY A 76 3.20 -10.39 0.84
CA GLY A 76 1.81 -10.73 1.09
C GLY A 76 0.88 -10.16 0.04
N ARG A 77 -0.42 -10.45 0.20
CA ARG A 77 -1.44 -9.96 -0.71
C ARG A 77 -1.65 -8.47 -0.53
N VAL A 78 -1.99 -7.81 -1.62
CA VAL A 78 -2.49 -6.44 -1.67
C VAL A 78 -4.00 -6.53 -1.87
N ARG A 79 -4.76 -5.85 -1.02
CA ARG A 79 -6.23 -5.89 -1.02
C ARG A 79 -6.77 -4.47 -1.03
N LEU A 80 -7.86 -4.26 -1.75
CA LEU A 80 -8.69 -3.07 -1.63
C LEU A 80 -9.91 -3.44 -0.79
N LEU A 81 -10.07 -2.80 0.37
CA LEU A 81 -11.12 -3.06 1.34
C LEU A 81 -12.12 -1.90 1.31
N ALA A 82 -13.41 -2.22 1.39
CA ALA A 82 -14.46 -1.23 1.57
C ALA A 82 -14.94 -1.28 3.03
N GLU A 83 -14.60 -0.27 3.82
CA GLU A 83 -14.95 -0.16 5.23
C GLU A 83 -16.13 0.79 5.40
N ARG A 84 -17.19 0.37 6.10
CA ARG A 84 -18.32 1.27 6.40
C ARG A 84 -17.93 2.27 7.49
N VAL A 85 -18.29 3.54 7.27
CA VAL A 85 -18.16 4.64 8.24
C VAL A 85 -19.43 4.75 9.08
#